data_AF-A0A1M5B0K5-F1
#
_entry.id   AF-A0A1M5B0K5-F1
#
_cell.length_a   1.000
_cell.length_b   1.000
_cell.length_c   1.000
_cell.angle_alpha   90.00
_cell.angle_beta   90.00
_cell.angle_gamma   90.00
#
_symmetry.space_group_name_H-M   'P 1'
#
loop_
_entity.id
_entity.type
_entity.pdbx_description
1 polymer ?
#
loop_
_entity_poly.entity_id
_entity_poly.type
_entity_poly.pdbx_seq_one_letter_code
_entity_poly.pdbx_strand_id
1 'polypeptide(L)' 'MLNIRQIVGAVLLFVKGLIELLGSCKDFYELEKGIHELCQKVCNQIFTWALEQLDC' A
#
# COMPACT_ATOMS: atom_id res chain seq x y z
N MET A 1 5.25 -17.58 -2.36
CA MET A 1 4.04 -17.28 -3.16
C MET A 1 3.06 -16.59 -2.22
N LEU A 2 2.72 -15.32 -2.43
CA LEU A 2 1.90 -14.55 -1.46
C LEU A 2 0.63 -15.30 -1.09
N ASN A 3 0.39 -15.45 0.21
CA ASN A 3 -0.82 -16.10 0.69
C ASN A 3 -2.00 -15.12 0.60
N ILE A 4 -3.22 -15.67 0.60
CA ILE A 4 -4.46 -14.88 0.49
C ILE A 4 -4.58 -13.81 1.58
N ARG A 5 -4.04 -14.06 2.78
CA ARG A 5 -4.05 -13.10 3.89
C ARG A 5 -3.18 -11.88 3.58
N GLN A 6 -1.99 -12.08 3.01
CA GLN A 6 -1.08 -11.00 2.60
C GLN A 6 -1.70 -10.17 1.47
N ILE A 7 -2.33 -10.82 0.48
CA ILE A 7 -3.03 -10.13 -0.60
C ILE A 7 -4.17 -9.26 -0.05
N VAL A 8 -5.04 -9.84 0.79
CA VAL A 8 -6.15 -9.10 1.41
C VAL A 8 -5.62 -7.97 2.30
N GLY A 9 -4.54 -8.21 3.04
CA GLY A 9 -3.88 -7.18 3.86
C GLY A 9 -3.38 -5.99 3.05
N ALA A 10 -2.71 -6.24 1.91
CA ALA A 10 -2.25 -5.18 1.01
C ALA A 10 -3.41 -4.36 0.44
N VAL A 11 -4.48 -5.02 -0.01
CA VAL A 11 -5.68 -4.34 -0.55
C VAL A 11 -6.33 -3.46 0.51
N LEU A 12 -6.53 -3.98 1.72
CA LEU A 12 -7.14 -3.22 2.82
C LEU A 12 -6.27 -2.01 3.21
N LEU A 13 -4.94 -2.18 3.27
CA LEU A 13 -4.01 -1.09 3.56
C LEU A 13 -4.09 0.01 2.50
N PHE A 14 -4.13 -0.38 1.23
CA PHE A 14 -4.22 0.55 0.12
C PHE A 14 -5.55 1.33 0.13
N VAL A 15 -6.68 0.63 0.28
CA VAL A 15 -8.01 1.27 0.32
C VAL A 15 -8.13 2.22 1.51
N LYS A 16 -7.65 1.83 2.69
CA LYS A 16 -7.66 2.70 3.86
C LYS A 16 -6.83 3.97 3.64
N GLY A 17 -5.62 3.83 3.11
CA GLY A 17 -4.76 4.98 2.80
C GLY A 17 -5.36 5.90 1.75
N LEU A 18 -6.02 5.35 0.73
CA LEU A 18 -6.73 6.15 -0.28
C LEU A 18 -7.88 6.96 0.32
N ILE A 19 -8.68 6.36 1.20
CA ILE A 19 -9.78 7.08 1.87
C ILE A 19 -9.24 8.24 2.71
N GLU A 20 -8.14 8.03 3.44
CA GLU A 20 -7.49 9.07 4.23
C GLU A 20 -6.98 10.21 3.32
N LEU A 21 -6.29 9.89 2.23
CA LEU A 21 -5.78 10.88 1.27
C LEU A 21 -6.91 11.71 0.64
N LEU A 22 -7.98 11.08 0.20
CA LEU A 22 -9.15 11.76 -0.36
C LEU A 22 -9.82 12.69 0.65
N GLY A 23 -9.75 12.38 1.94
CA GLY A 23 -10.30 13.22 3.00
C GLY A 23 -9.37 14.35 3.47
N SER A 24 -8.05 14.21 3.26
CA SER A 24 -7.05 15.15 3.80
C SER A 24 -6.42 16.09 2.77
N CYS A 25 -6.34 15.69 1.51
CA CYS A 25 -5.65 16.46 0.46
C CYS A 25 -6.47 17.68 0.04
N LYS A 26 -5.81 18.84 -0.07
CA LYS A 26 -6.47 20.11 -0.43
C LYS A 26 -6.45 20.40 -1.92
N ASP A 27 -5.54 19.77 -2.65
CA ASP A 27 -5.38 19.90 -4.09
C ASP A 27 -4.93 18.59 -4.75
N PHE A 28 -4.95 18.60 -6.08
CA PHE A 28 -4.58 17.44 -6.89
C PHE A 28 -3.11 17.07 -6.80
N TYR A 29 -2.21 18.02 -6.52
CA TYR A 29 -0.79 17.74 -6.40
C TYR A 29 -0.48 16.97 -5.12
N GLU A 30 -1.05 17.39 -3.98
CA GLU A 30 -0.97 16.65 -2.72
C GLU A 30 -1.56 15.24 -2.85
N LEU A 31 -2.68 15.11 -3.58
CA LEU A 31 -3.30 13.81 -3.83
C LEU A 31 -2.42 12.91 -4.68
N GLU A 32 -1.88 13.40 -5.79
CA GLU A 32 -0.98 12.63 -6.67
C GLU A 32 0.26 12.16 -5.91
N LYS A 33 0.91 13.07 -5.18
CA LYS A 33 2.07 12.76 -4.34
C LYS A 33 1.73 11.71 -3.28
N GLY A 34 0.61 11.90 -2.58
CA GLY A 34 0.15 10.97 -1.55
C GLY A 34 -0.15 9.58 -2.10
N ILE A 35 -0.79 9.49 -3.27
CA ILE A 35 -1.04 8.22 -3.96
C ILE A 35 0.28 7.54 -4.32
N HIS A 36 1.26 8.29 -4.83
CA HIS A 36 2.57 7.74 -5.17
C HIS A 36 3.28 7.15 -3.96
N GLU A 37 3.33 7.89 -2.84
CA GLU A 37 3.93 7.44 -1.58
C GLU A 37 3.20 6.21 -0.99
N LEU A 38 1.86 6.20 -1.06
CA LEU A 38 1.04 5.07 -0.62
C LEU A 38 1.31 3.82 -1.45
N CYS A 39 1.38 3.95 -2.77
CA CYS A 39 1.75 2.85 -3.67
C CYS A 39 3.14 2.29 -3.33
N GLN A 40 4.15 3.15 -3.14
CA GLN A 40 5.48 2.71 -2.74
C GLN A 40 5.46 1.94 -1.42
N LYS A 41 4.73 2.43 -0.42
CA LYS A 41 4.61 1.77 0.88
C LYS A 41 3.98 0.38 0.77
N VAL A 42 2.87 0.25 0.04
CA VAL A 42 2.18 -1.04 -0.15
C VAL A 42 3.07 -2.01 -0.94
N CYS A 43 3.73 -1.56 -2.01
CA CYS A 43 4.67 -2.39 -2.78
C CYS A 43 5.84 -2.87 -1.94
N ASN A 44 6.45 -1.99 -1.13
CA ASN A 44 7.54 -2.37 -0.22
C ASN A 44 7.09 -3.44 0.77
N GLN A 45 5.87 -3.30 1.33
CA GLN A 45 5.34 -4.28 2.27
C GLN A 45 5.07 -5.65 1.61
N ILE A 46 4.52 -5.64 0.38
CA ILE A 46 4.38 -6.86 -0.42
C ILE A 46 5.74 -7.50 -0.69
N PHE A 47 6.75 -6.69 -1.00
CA PHE A 47 8.10 -7.16 -1.27
C PHE A 47 8.75 -7.78 -0.03
N THR A 48 8.62 -7.14 1.14
CA THR A 48 9.06 -7.71 2.42
C THR A 48 8.42 -9.07 2.68
N TRP A 49 7.11 -9.21 2.50
CA TRP A 49 6.42 -10.49 2.66
C TRP A 49 6.83 -11.55 1.65
N ALA A 50 7.27 -11.15 0.46
CA ALA A 50 7.82 -12.05 -0.54
C ALA A 50 9.22 -12.54 -0.13
N LEU A 51 10.07 -11.64 0.38
CA LEU A 51 11.40 -11.98 0.89
C LEU A 51 11.36 -12.90 2.11
N GLU A 52 10.48 -12.62 3.08
CA GLU A 52 10.29 -13.47 4.27
C GLU A 52 9.93 -14.93 3.91
N GLN A 53 9.29 -15.14 2.77
CA GLN A 53 8.96 -16.47 2.26
C GLN A 53 10.11 -17.15 1.50
N LEU A 54 11.10 -16.38 1.04
CA LEU A 54 12.30 -16.90 0.37
C LEU A 54 13.41 -17.23 1.39
N ASP A 55 13.45 -16.53 2.51
CA ASP A 55 14.34 -16.82 3.65
C ASP A 55 13.89 -18.04 4.49
N CYS A 56 12.81 -18.72 4.09
CA CYS A 56 12.27 -19.93 4.73
C CYS A 56 12.52 -21.20 3.90
#